data_AF-A0A924B3W5-F1
#
_entry.id   AF-A0A924B3W5-F1
#
_cell.length_a   1.000
_cell.length_b   1.000
_cell.length_c   1.000
_cell.angle_alpha   90.00
_cell.angle_beta   90.00
_cell.angle_gamma   90.00
#
_symmetry.space_group_name_H-M   'P 1'
#
loop_
_entity.id
_entity.type
_entity.pdbx_description
1 polymer ?
#
loop_
_entity_poly.entity_id
_entity_poly.type
_entity_poly.pdbx_seq_one_letter_code
_entity_poly.pdbx_strand_id
1 'polypeptide(L)'
;MLNRFTHVRHQLRGLMVAHRVMLLAVVAMLAIAVPFAMAQGAASSRKSKVVLAKRNSVNAASVINGSLTGADIKNSTIGSIDIKNGSLPGPDLKAGTITGTQIAAGTITSANIKAGSTTTAQLAPQTLDTLRSTGLTGAAGLAEASITTPLIANGSINATKLAANSVTSA
;
A
#
# COMPACT_ATOMS: atom_id res chain seq x y z
N MET A 1 -39.97 41.55 -95.67
CA MET A 1 -38.86 41.84 -94.72
C MET A 1 -39.28 41.90 -93.23
N LEU A 2 -40.58 41.90 -92.90
CA LEU A 2 -41.08 42.04 -91.51
C LEU A 2 -40.98 40.77 -90.64
N ASN A 3 -40.98 39.56 -91.24
CA ASN A 3 -40.98 38.29 -90.49
C ASN A 3 -39.64 37.91 -89.84
N ARG A 4 -38.49 38.42 -90.33
CA ARG A 4 -37.19 38.13 -89.71
C ARG A 4 -36.94 38.96 -88.45
N PHE A 5 -37.50 40.17 -88.36
CA PHE A 5 -37.34 41.04 -87.20
C PHE A 5 -38.17 40.57 -85.99
N THR A 6 -39.35 40.00 -86.19
CA THR A 6 -40.15 39.41 -85.12
C THR A 6 -39.48 38.17 -84.53
N HIS A 7 -38.86 37.34 -85.39
CA HIS A 7 -38.13 36.16 -84.96
C HIS A 7 -36.87 36.51 -84.15
N VAL A 8 -36.06 37.46 -84.62
CA VAL A 8 -34.85 37.92 -83.90
C VAL A 8 -35.21 38.59 -82.56
N ARG A 9 -36.29 39.37 -82.51
CA ARG A 9 -36.76 39.98 -81.24
C ARG A 9 -37.26 38.95 -80.24
N HIS A 10 -37.86 37.85 -80.69
CA HIS A 10 -38.28 36.75 -79.81
C HIS A 10 -37.07 35.97 -79.28
N GLN A 11 -36.05 35.75 -80.12
CA GLN A 11 -34.78 35.12 -79.72
C GLN A 11 -34.00 35.98 -78.71
N LEU A 12 -33.91 37.31 -78.92
CA LEU A 12 -33.25 38.22 -77.97
C LEU A 12 -34.01 38.34 -76.63
N ARG A 13 -35.35 38.32 -76.64
CA ARG A 13 -36.15 38.29 -75.41
C ARG A 13 -35.93 36.99 -74.62
N GLY A 14 -35.84 35.85 -75.31
CA GLY A 14 -35.50 34.56 -74.69
C GLY A 14 -34.10 34.55 -74.06
N LEU A 15 -33.10 35.10 -74.75
CA LEU A 15 -31.72 35.19 -74.24
C LEU A 15 -31.61 36.11 -73.02
N MET A 16 -32.30 37.26 -73.02
CA MET A 16 -32.32 38.17 -71.86
C MET A 16 -33.03 37.57 -70.64
N VAL A 17 -34.12 36.82 -70.85
CA VAL A 17 -34.81 36.12 -69.75
C VAL A 17 -33.93 34.98 -69.22
N ALA A 18 -33.29 34.20 -70.09
CA ALA A 18 -32.37 33.14 -69.70
C ALA A 18 -31.19 33.69 -68.87
N HIS A 19 -30.61 34.82 -69.28
CA HIS A 19 -29.52 35.47 -68.53
C HIS A 19 -29.98 35.98 -67.16
N ARG A 20 -31.17 36.59 -67.07
CA ARG A 20 -31.75 37.05 -65.80
C ARG A 20 -32.06 35.90 -64.85
N VAL A 21 -32.60 34.80 -65.37
CA VAL A 21 -32.87 33.58 -64.59
C VAL A 21 -31.56 32.93 -64.12
N MET A 22 -30.53 32.88 -64.98
CA MET A 22 -29.21 32.38 -64.61
C MET A 22 -28.57 33.23 -63.51
N LEU A 23 -28.63 34.57 -63.62
CA LEU A 23 -28.08 35.48 -62.63
C LEU A 23 -28.80 35.33 -61.28
N LEU A 24 -30.14 35.20 -61.28
CA LEU A 24 -30.91 34.92 -60.07
C LEU A 24 -30.55 33.57 -59.44
N ALA A 25 -30.34 32.52 -60.26
CA ALA A 25 -29.95 31.20 -59.77
C ALA A 25 -28.55 31.20 -59.14
N VAL A 26 -27.59 31.94 -59.71
CA VAL A 26 -26.23 32.09 -59.16
C VAL A 26 -26.25 32.88 -57.85
N VAL A 27 -27.04 33.96 -57.77
CA VAL A 27 -27.20 34.74 -56.52
C VAL A 27 -27.88 33.91 -55.42
N ALA A 28 -28.88 33.09 -55.77
CA ALA A 28 -29.52 32.18 -54.82
C ALA A 28 -28.56 31.10 -54.30
N MET A 29 -27.73 30.53 -55.17
CA MET A 29 -26.68 29.56 -54.78
C MET A 29 -25.65 30.19 -53.82
N LEU A 30 -25.22 31.43 -54.08
CA LEU A 30 -24.27 32.12 -53.23
C LEU A 30 -24.86 32.47 -51.84
N ALA A 31 -26.14 32.85 -51.78
CA ALA A 31 -26.83 33.17 -50.54
C ALA A 31 -27.01 31.96 -49.59
N ILE A 32 -27.09 30.74 -50.15
CA ILE A 32 -27.24 29.50 -49.37
C ILE A 32 -25.87 28.96 -48.90
N ALA A 33 -24.79 29.24 -49.64
CA ALA A 33 -23.44 28.75 -49.31
C ALA A 33 -22.79 29.48 -48.12
N VAL A 34 -23.06 30.77 -47.94
CA VAL A 34 -22.43 31.59 -46.87
C VAL A 34 -22.82 31.15 -45.45
N PRO A 35 -24.09 30.83 -45.11
CA PRO A 35 -24.41 30.32 -43.78
C PRO A 35 -23.90 28.90 -43.52
N PHE A 36 -23.65 28.09 -44.57
CA PHE A 36 -23.10 26.73 -44.41
C PHE A 36 -21.60 26.72 -44.06
N ALA A 37 -20.85 27.73 -44.50
CA ALA A 37 -19.43 27.86 -44.19
C ALA A 37 -19.14 28.28 -42.73
N MET A 38 -20.09 28.94 -42.05
CA MET A 38 -19.90 29.39 -40.66
C MET A 38 -20.41 28.38 -39.61
N ALA A 39 -21.23 27.40 -39.99
CA ALA A 39 -21.78 26.40 -39.07
C ALA A 39 -20.87 25.19 -38.82
N GLN A 40 -19.81 25.00 -39.61
CA GLN A 40 -18.93 23.82 -39.50
C GLN A 40 -17.66 24.04 -38.64
N GLY A 41 -17.51 25.20 -37.99
CA GLY A 41 -16.30 25.57 -37.24
C GLY A 41 -16.25 25.13 -35.77
N ALA A 42 -17.30 24.54 -35.21
CA ALA A 42 -17.33 24.12 -33.81
C ALA A 42 -17.68 22.64 -33.65
N ALA A 43 -17.00 21.77 -34.42
CA ALA A 43 -16.78 20.41 -33.94
C ALA A 43 -15.92 20.53 -32.68
N SER A 44 -16.58 20.63 -31.53
CA SER A 44 -15.92 20.56 -30.23
C SER A 44 -15.17 19.24 -30.22
N SER A 45 -13.87 19.32 -30.46
CA SER A 45 -12.97 18.19 -30.31
C SER A 45 -12.99 17.90 -28.83
N ARG A 46 -13.95 17.07 -28.38
CA ARG A 46 -13.80 16.37 -27.12
C ARG A 46 -12.50 15.63 -27.32
N LYS A 47 -11.41 16.18 -26.77
CA LYS A 47 -10.19 15.44 -26.52
C LYS A 47 -10.62 14.34 -25.57
N SER A 48 -11.17 13.26 -26.11
CA SER A 48 -11.24 12.00 -25.40
C SER A 48 -9.78 11.71 -25.12
N LYS A 49 -9.37 12.00 -23.88
CA LYS A 49 -8.12 11.50 -23.35
C LYS A 49 -8.34 9.99 -23.34
N VAL A 50 -8.10 9.35 -24.49
CA VAL A 50 -7.95 7.91 -24.55
C VAL A 50 -6.72 7.68 -23.70
N VAL A 51 -6.94 7.36 -22.43
CA VAL A 51 -5.90 6.85 -21.56
C VAL A 51 -5.65 5.46 -22.11
N LEU A 52 -4.75 5.36 -23.09
CA LEU A 52 -4.19 4.07 -23.44
C LEU A 52 -3.44 3.64 -22.19
N ALA A 53 -4.07 2.79 -21.37
CA ALA A 53 -3.38 2.11 -20.29
C ALA A 53 -2.10 1.53 -20.90
N LYS A 54 -0.95 1.88 -20.33
CA LYS A 54 0.33 1.36 -20.80
C LYS A 54 0.19 -0.16 -20.88
N ARG A 55 0.61 -0.78 -21.98
CA ARG A 55 0.51 -2.25 -22.12
C ARG A 55 1.14 -2.91 -20.89
N ASN A 56 0.45 -3.89 -20.32
CA ASN A 56 0.82 -4.55 -19.05
C ASN A 56 0.84 -3.64 -17.81
N SER A 57 0.01 -2.58 -17.79
CA SER A 57 -0.16 -1.71 -16.62
C SER A 57 -1.56 -1.88 -16.05
N VAL A 58 -1.60 -2.20 -14.76
CA VAL A 58 -2.79 -2.08 -13.92
C VAL A 58 -2.57 -0.90 -13.00
N ASN A 59 -3.61 -0.09 -12.76
CA ASN A 59 -3.56 1.01 -11.80
C ASN A 59 -4.66 0.85 -10.75
N ALA A 60 -4.64 1.66 -9.69
CA ALA A 60 -5.62 1.57 -8.60
C ALA A 60 -7.08 1.74 -9.08
N ALA A 61 -7.33 2.52 -10.14
CA ALA A 61 -8.69 2.69 -10.68
C ALA A 61 -9.19 1.46 -11.45
N SER A 62 -8.30 0.53 -11.78
CA SER A 62 -8.62 -0.72 -12.49
C SER A 62 -8.94 -1.88 -11.53
N VAL A 63 -8.81 -1.67 -10.22
CA VAL A 63 -9.01 -2.70 -9.18
C VAL A 63 -10.07 -2.21 -8.21
N ILE A 64 -11.07 -3.05 -7.94
CA ILE A 64 -12.10 -2.76 -6.94
C ILE A 64 -11.50 -3.00 -5.55
N ASN A 65 -11.73 -2.08 -4.61
CA ASN A 65 -11.22 -2.22 -3.25
C ASN A 65 -11.71 -3.52 -2.60
N GLY A 66 -10.76 -4.30 -2.06
CA GLY A 66 -11.03 -5.58 -1.42
C GLY A 66 -11.34 -6.74 -2.38
N SER A 67 -11.28 -6.54 -3.70
CA SER A 67 -11.59 -7.62 -4.65
C SER A 67 -10.44 -8.62 -4.85
N LEU A 68 -9.21 -8.25 -4.48
CA LEU A 68 -8.04 -9.12 -4.56
C LEU A 68 -7.85 -9.85 -3.23
N THR A 69 -7.69 -11.16 -3.32
CA THR A 69 -7.43 -12.05 -2.20
C THR A 69 -6.07 -12.73 -2.35
N GLY A 70 -5.66 -13.50 -1.34
CA GLY A 70 -4.44 -14.31 -1.45
C GLY A 70 -4.50 -15.36 -2.57
N ALA A 71 -5.69 -15.79 -3.00
CA ALA A 71 -5.84 -16.76 -4.09
C ALA A 71 -5.51 -16.16 -5.48
N ASP A 72 -5.64 -14.85 -5.63
CA ASP A 72 -5.34 -14.12 -6.87
C ASP A 72 -3.84 -13.86 -7.04
N ILE A 73 -3.05 -14.07 -5.98
CA ILE A 73 -1.62 -13.83 -5.95
C ILE A 73 -0.90 -15.18 -5.92
N LYS A 74 -0.13 -15.47 -6.97
CA LYS A 74 0.69 -16.68 -7.01
C LYS A 74 1.70 -16.67 -5.86
N ASN A 75 1.84 -17.81 -5.19
CA ASN A 75 2.83 -17.98 -4.13
C ASN A 75 4.24 -17.57 -4.56
N SER A 76 4.99 -16.99 -3.63
CA SER A 76 6.38 -16.57 -3.80
C SER A 76 6.62 -15.50 -4.87
N THR A 77 5.58 -14.76 -5.28
CA THR A 77 5.72 -13.65 -6.25
C THR A 77 5.89 -12.28 -5.61
N ILE A 78 5.42 -12.09 -4.37
CA ILE A 78 5.58 -10.85 -3.61
C ILE A 78 6.92 -10.90 -2.85
N GLY A 79 7.82 -9.99 -3.19
CA GLY A 79 9.13 -9.81 -2.55
C GLY A 79 9.16 -8.59 -1.64
N SER A 80 10.33 -8.35 -1.02
CA SER A 80 10.53 -7.20 -0.12
C SER A 80 10.39 -5.85 -0.83
N ILE A 81 10.71 -5.77 -2.12
CA ILE A 81 10.60 -4.53 -2.91
C ILE A 81 9.15 -4.13 -3.19
N ASP A 82 8.22 -5.09 -3.13
CA ASP A 82 6.80 -4.86 -3.37
C ASP A 82 6.07 -4.36 -2.11
N ILE A 83 6.71 -4.48 -0.94
CA ILE A 83 6.14 -4.14 0.36
C ILE A 83 6.78 -2.85 0.87
N LYS A 84 5.95 -1.86 1.19
CA LYS A 84 6.44 -0.61 1.77
C LYS A 84 6.98 -0.85 3.19
N ASN A 85 8.15 -0.27 3.49
CA ASN A 85 8.73 -0.34 4.84
C ASN A 85 7.75 0.15 5.91
N GLY A 86 7.55 -0.66 6.95
CA GLY A 86 6.67 -0.36 8.08
C GLY A 86 5.17 -0.45 7.77
N SER A 87 4.76 -0.90 6.58
CA SER A 87 3.34 -1.00 6.23
C SER A 87 2.66 -2.30 6.67
N LEU A 88 3.37 -3.19 7.37
CA LEU A 88 2.86 -4.48 7.82
C LEU A 88 2.78 -4.52 9.36
N PRO A 89 1.72 -3.96 9.96
CA PRO A 89 1.51 -4.00 11.41
C PRO A 89 1.21 -5.43 11.90
N GLY A 90 1.37 -5.65 13.20
CA GLY A 90 1.18 -6.96 13.84
C GLY A 90 -0.14 -7.68 13.53
N PRO A 91 -1.32 -7.02 13.46
CA PRO A 91 -2.58 -7.66 13.13
C PRO A 91 -2.64 -8.29 11.72
N ASP A 92 -1.81 -7.84 10.79
CA ASP A 92 -1.74 -8.41 9.43
C ASP A 92 -0.93 -9.72 9.40
N LEU A 93 -0.21 -10.03 10.48
CA LEU A 93 0.54 -11.26 10.66
C LEU A 93 -0.27 -12.26 11.48
N LYS A 94 -0.57 -13.42 10.88
CA LYS A 94 -1.21 -14.51 11.62
C LYS A 94 -0.31 -14.95 12.79
N ALA A 95 -0.90 -15.06 13.98
CA ALA A 95 -0.20 -15.52 15.17
C ALA A 95 0.50 -16.87 14.97
N GLY A 96 1.73 -16.97 15.46
CA GLY A 96 2.58 -18.16 15.37
C GLY A 96 3.26 -18.40 14.03
N THR A 97 3.08 -17.52 13.04
CA THR A 97 3.69 -17.69 11.70
C THR A 97 5.16 -17.26 11.67
N ILE A 98 5.55 -16.34 12.56
CA ILE A 98 6.95 -15.96 12.75
C ILE A 98 7.56 -16.88 13.83
N THR A 99 8.60 -17.59 13.44
CA THR A 99 9.36 -18.57 14.19
C THR A 99 10.80 -18.10 14.33
N GLY A 100 11.55 -18.70 15.26
CA GLY A 100 12.93 -18.28 15.55
C GLY A 100 13.87 -18.32 14.34
N THR A 101 13.64 -19.21 13.37
CA THR A 101 14.50 -19.33 12.17
C THR A 101 14.34 -18.16 11.19
N GLN A 102 13.24 -17.42 11.28
CA GLN A 102 12.98 -16.24 10.45
C GLN A 102 13.49 -14.94 11.08
N ILE A 103 14.02 -15.02 12.31
CA ILE A 103 14.57 -13.87 13.04
C ILE A 103 16.10 -14.01 13.03
N ALA A 104 16.79 -13.02 12.45
CA ALA A 104 18.25 -13.01 12.45
C ALA A 104 18.79 -12.92 13.89
N ALA A 105 19.90 -13.61 14.15
CA ALA A 105 20.53 -13.60 15.46
C ALA A 105 20.92 -12.18 15.88
N GLY A 106 20.68 -11.83 17.14
CA GLY A 106 20.98 -10.51 17.70
C GLY A 106 19.97 -9.40 17.38
N THR A 107 18.95 -9.66 16.57
CA THR A 107 17.95 -8.62 16.20
C THR A 107 16.98 -8.31 17.35
N ILE A 108 16.70 -9.29 18.22
CA ILE A 108 15.85 -9.10 19.39
C ILE A 108 16.76 -8.74 20.57
N THR A 109 16.64 -7.50 21.04
CA THR A 109 17.35 -6.96 22.19
C THR A 109 16.40 -6.80 23.39
N SER A 110 16.94 -6.48 24.56
CA SER A 110 16.13 -6.19 25.75
C SER A 110 15.11 -5.07 25.53
N ALA A 111 15.41 -4.09 24.68
CA ALA A 111 14.50 -2.99 24.35
C ALA A 111 13.26 -3.46 23.54
N ASN A 112 13.34 -4.61 22.88
CA ASN A 112 12.23 -5.19 22.13
C ASN A 112 11.29 -6.02 23.03
N ILE A 113 11.73 -6.36 24.25
CA ILE A 113 10.99 -7.23 25.16
C ILE A 113 10.40 -6.38 26.28
N LYS A 114 9.08 -6.45 26.42
CA LYS A 114 8.40 -5.74 27.52
C LYS A 114 8.85 -6.32 28.86
N ALA A 115 9.23 -5.46 29.80
CA ALA A 115 9.57 -5.88 31.15
C ALA A 115 8.45 -6.74 31.77
N GLY A 116 8.82 -7.91 32.28
CA GLY A 116 7.92 -8.89 32.89
C GLY A 116 7.11 -9.75 31.90
N SER A 117 7.30 -9.63 30.57
CA SER A 117 6.59 -10.48 29.61
C SER A 117 7.19 -11.89 29.46
N THR A 118 8.40 -12.11 29.97
CA THR A 118 9.07 -13.40 30.00
C THR A 118 8.94 -14.02 31.39
N THR A 119 8.59 -15.30 31.45
CA THR A 119 8.57 -16.09 32.69
C THR A 119 9.65 -17.17 32.63
N THR A 120 9.87 -17.86 33.73
CA THR A 120 10.83 -18.98 33.80
C THR A 120 10.48 -20.12 32.84
N ALA A 121 9.21 -20.28 32.46
CA ALA A 121 8.78 -21.29 31.50
C ALA A 121 9.28 -21.04 30.06
N GLN A 122 9.65 -19.80 29.72
CA GLN A 122 10.21 -19.45 28.41
C GLN A 122 11.75 -19.53 28.39
N LEU A 123 12.39 -19.79 29.52
CA LEU A 123 13.84 -19.92 29.60
C LEU A 123 14.25 -21.39 29.51
N ALA A 124 15.39 -21.66 28.85
CA ALA A 124 15.96 -23.00 28.87
C ALA A 124 16.32 -23.39 30.32
N PRO A 125 16.05 -24.62 30.78
CA PRO A 125 16.34 -25.04 32.15
C PRO A 125 17.79 -24.77 32.57
N GLN A 126 18.73 -24.99 31.65
CA GLN A 126 20.16 -24.73 31.85
C GLN A 126 20.50 -23.26 32.14
N THR A 127 19.71 -22.31 31.64
CA THR A 127 19.87 -20.89 31.97
C THR A 127 19.56 -20.66 33.46
N LEU A 128 18.52 -21.33 33.97
CA LEU A 128 18.14 -21.23 35.37
C LEU A 128 19.10 -22.04 36.26
N ASP A 129 19.58 -23.19 35.80
CA ASP A 129 20.60 -23.98 36.50
C ASP A 129 21.93 -23.23 36.60
N THR A 130 22.33 -22.51 35.55
CA THR A 130 23.49 -21.61 35.60
C THR A 130 23.28 -20.54 36.66
N LEU A 131 22.14 -19.85 36.66
CA LEU A 131 21.82 -18.83 37.66
C LEU A 131 21.77 -19.38 39.10
N ARG A 132 21.35 -20.65 39.27
CA ARG A 132 21.30 -21.35 40.57
C ARG A 132 22.67 -21.86 41.02
N SER A 133 23.53 -22.29 40.10
CA SER A 133 24.84 -22.89 40.37
C SER A 133 25.96 -21.87 40.48
N THR A 134 25.93 -20.80 39.68
CA THR A 134 26.72 -19.59 39.92
C THR A 134 26.14 -18.76 41.05
N GLY A 135 24.91 -19.10 41.44
CA GLY A 135 24.14 -18.51 42.51
C GLY A 135 23.84 -17.02 42.35
N LEU A 136 22.78 -16.62 43.03
CA LEU A 136 22.83 -15.41 43.85
C LEU A 136 23.82 -15.63 45.03
N THR A 137 24.97 -16.26 44.79
CA THR A 137 25.95 -16.64 45.82
C THR A 137 26.82 -15.44 46.11
N GLY A 138 26.40 -14.69 47.12
CA GLY A 138 27.09 -13.51 47.61
C GLY A 138 26.09 -12.59 48.29
N ALA A 139 26.57 -11.70 49.15
CA ALA A 139 25.72 -10.70 49.82
C ALA A 139 24.91 -9.83 48.85
N ALA A 140 25.32 -9.74 47.57
CA ALA A 140 24.58 -9.03 46.51
C ALA A 140 23.31 -9.78 46.05
N GLY A 141 23.22 -11.08 46.30
CA GLY A 141 22.11 -11.92 45.86
C GLY A 141 21.02 -12.15 46.92
N LEU A 142 21.31 -11.77 48.16
CA LEU A 142 20.37 -11.81 49.27
C LEU A 142 20.08 -10.37 49.68
N ALA A 143 18.81 -10.00 49.79
CA ALA A 143 18.47 -8.71 50.38
C ALA A 143 18.90 -8.70 51.86
N GLU A 144 19.21 -7.52 52.39
CA GLU A 144 19.52 -7.38 53.81
C GLU A 144 18.39 -7.96 54.67
N ALA A 145 18.76 -8.75 55.69
CA ALA A 145 17.83 -9.48 56.56
C ALA A 145 16.84 -10.44 55.85
N SER A 146 17.10 -10.85 54.61
CA SER A 146 16.18 -11.74 53.87
C SER A 146 16.10 -13.16 54.47
N ILE A 147 17.14 -13.60 55.18
CA ILE A 147 17.16 -14.90 55.86
C ILE A 147 16.60 -14.69 57.28
N THR A 148 15.30 -14.96 57.42
CA THR A 148 14.57 -14.86 58.70
C THR A 148 14.46 -16.22 59.37
N THR A 149 14.19 -16.24 60.68
CA THR A 149 14.08 -17.47 61.49
C THR A 149 13.18 -18.56 60.88
N PRO A 150 12.00 -18.24 60.30
CA PRO A 150 11.15 -19.25 59.67
C PRO A 150 11.75 -19.96 58.45
N LEU A 151 12.75 -19.35 57.80
CA LEU A 151 13.46 -19.94 56.67
C LEU A 151 14.57 -20.90 57.11
N ILE A 152 14.93 -20.89 58.40
CA ILE A 152 15.94 -21.75 58.98
C ILE A 152 15.23 -22.90 59.69
N ALA A 153 15.22 -24.07 59.06
CA ALA A 153 14.66 -25.26 59.70
C ALA A 153 15.45 -25.62 60.97
N ASN A 154 14.75 -26.10 62.00
CA ASN A 154 15.37 -26.50 63.26
C ASN A 154 16.46 -27.55 63.02
N GLY A 155 17.66 -27.33 63.59
CA GLY A 155 18.81 -28.21 63.43
C GLY A 155 19.49 -28.14 62.06
N SER A 156 19.01 -27.31 61.13
CA SER A 156 19.65 -27.14 59.81
C SER A 156 21.04 -26.52 59.91
N ILE A 157 21.31 -25.69 60.92
CA ILE A 157 22.64 -25.21 61.28
C ILE A 157 23.14 -26.05 62.45
N ASN A 158 24.12 -26.91 62.19
CA ASN A 158 24.69 -27.83 63.18
C ASN A 158 26.20 -27.59 63.33
N ALA A 159 26.82 -28.27 64.29
CA ALA A 159 28.24 -28.06 64.61
C ALA A 159 29.18 -28.29 63.42
N THR A 160 28.83 -29.17 62.47
CA THR A 160 29.66 -29.41 61.27
C THR A 160 29.57 -28.29 60.24
N LYS A 161 28.59 -27.39 60.35
CA LYS A 161 28.39 -26.21 59.48
C LYS A 161 28.93 -24.92 60.10
N LEU A 162 29.40 -24.95 61.34
CA LEU A 162 29.96 -23.80 62.05
C LEU A 162 31.47 -23.96 62.18
N ALA A 163 32.22 -22.94 61.78
CA ALA A 163 33.65 -22.91 62.06
C ALA A 163 33.89 -22.63 63.55
N ALA A 164 35.04 -23.07 64.06
CA ALA A 164 35.42 -22.76 65.44
C ALA A 164 35.39 -21.23 65.66
N ASN A 165 34.77 -20.80 66.77
CA ASN A 165 34.59 -19.39 67.13
C ASN A 165 33.77 -18.55 66.14
N SER A 166 33.03 -19.16 65.21
CA SER A 166 32.23 -18.40 64.22
C SER A 166 30.98 -17.73 64.81
N VAL A 167 30.58 -18.11 66.02
CA VAL A 167 29.47 -17.52 66.75
C VAL A 167 30.05 -16.78 67.95
N THR A 168 29.94 -15.46 67.94
CA THR A 168 30.23 -14.63 69.11
C THR A 168 28.98 -14.53 69.96
N SER A 169 29.12 -14.60 71.28
CA SER A 169 28.02 -14.25 72.20
C SER A 169 27.57 -12.82 71.92
N ALA A 170 26.26 -12.62 71.82
CA ALA A 170 25.65 -11.30 71.76
C ALA A 170 25.68 -10.60 73.12
#